data_AF-A0A285PC46-F1
#
_entry.id   AF-A0A285PC46-F1
#
_cell.length_a   1.000
_cell.length_b   1.000
_cell.length_c   1.000
_cell.angle_alpha   90.00
_cell.angle_beta   90.00
_cell.angle_gamma   90.00
#
_symmetry.space_group_name_H-M   'P 1'
#
loop_
_entity.id
_entity.type
_entity.pdbx_description
1 polymer ?
#
loop_
_entity_poly.entity_id
_entity_poly.type
_entity_poly.pdbx_seq_one_letter_code
_entity_poly.pdbx_strand_id
1 'polypeptide(L)'
;MNIRITKVSVLFLPIAFWVSMLIGFWAIDSPPDGLPPIASEGLNDVWNFYLPLLLFTLAIVFFFTRKRKPPTWENFAINKATLKRDLLLAITYLTIGHLLLGGLLDIGLHFPGPDVFQSSDHGMNDVARWVAIQGIVFVILPCLWLRKQGFSIRKLIAGIEWKRDIWFMILFWMGEFISVALISDFFQVAPSDYLHAIPMGILVNTIGAGLPVLIMIHLIIIPRLVLLFDNQLLAIMLAGLVYATFSLFDPGVSYANATVGLSSFFYIFATQTLIGMGKATFTVRTGNPIIHFTSYHILGARVAFDTAMFAEIFRR
;
A
#
# COMPACT_ATOMS: atom_id res chain seq x y z
N MET A 1 19.33 -21.23 28.66
CA MET A 1 20.04 -19.99 28.29
C MET A 1 19.02 -19.04 27.69
N ASN A 2 18.46 -18.11 28.50
CA ASN A 2 17.48 -17.14 28.00
C ASN A 2 18.21 -16.02 27.28
N ILE A 3 18.28 -16.12 25.95
CA ILE A 3 18.77 -15.02 25.11
C ILE A 3 17.79 -13.86 25.28
N ARG A 4 18.20 -12.81 26.01
CA ARG A 4 17.49 -11.54 26.03
C ARG A 4 17.65 -10.90 24.66
N ILE A 5 16.72 -11.20 23.75
CA ILE A 5 16.55 -10.49 22.49
C ILE A 5 16.29 -9.02 22.83
N THR A 6 17.27 -8.16 22.61
CA THR A 6 17.13 -6.72 22.81
C THR A 6 16.23 -6.15 21.71
N LYS A 7 15.51 -5.03 21.96
CA LYS A 7 14.64 -4.38 20.96
C LYS A 7 15.36 -4.08 19.63
N VAL A 8 16.68 -3.88 19.67
CA VAL A 8 17.55 -3.66 18.51
C VAL A 8 17.73 -4.94 17.69
N SER A 9 17.89 -6.10 18.34
CA SER A 9 18.04 -7.39 17.63
C SER A 9 16.79 -7.81 16.84
N VAL A 10 15.59 -7.37 17.26
CA VAL A 10 14.33 -7.63 16.55
C VAL A 10 14.24 -6.87 15.22
N LEU A 11 14.89 -5.70 15.12
CA LEU A 11 14.87 -4.88 13.90
C LEU A 11 15.63 -5.53 12.73
N PHE A 12 16.66 -6.34 13.03
CA PHE A 12 17.43 -6.99 11.98
C PHE A 12 16.65 -8.09 11.26
N LEU A 13 15.64 -8.70 11.88
CA LEU A 13 14.84 -9.76 11.25
C LEU A 13 14.10 -9.30 10.00
N PRO A 14 13.26 -8.26 10.03
CA PRO A 14 12.57 -7.79 8.82
C PRO A 14 13.53 -7.20 7.78
N ILE A 15 14.66 -6.60 8.21
CA ILE A 15 15.70 -6.12 7.29
C ILE A 15 16.36 -7.31 6.58
N ALA A 16 16.78 -8.33 7.32
CA ALA A 16 17.39 -9.53 6.76
C ALA A 16 16.44 -10.26 5.80
N PHE A 17 15.15 -10.31 6.15
CA PHE A 17 14.12 -10.82 5.24
C PHE A 17 14.04 -9.98 3.96
N TRP A 18 13.94 -8.65 4.06
CA TRP A 18 13.88 -7.81 2.86
C TRP A 18 15.14 -7.94 1.99
N VAL A 19 16.32 -7.97 2.60
CA VAL A 19 17.59 -8.20 1.90
C VAL A 19 17.61 -9.58 1.23
N SER A 20 17.08 -10.62 1.86
CA SER A 20 17.01 -11.94 1.22
C SER A 20 16.06 -11.98 0.03
N MET A 21 14.98 -11.18 0.04
CA MET A 21 14.11 -11.01 -1.13
C MET A 21 14.85 -10.32 -2.28
N LEU A 22 15.64 -9.29 -1.97
CA LEU A 22 16.47 -8.59 -2.97
C LEU A 22 17.55 -9.51 -3.57
N ILE A 23 18.24 -10.29 -2.74
CA ILE A 23 19.23 -11.28 -3.19
C ILE A 23 18.54 -12.38 -4.01
N GLY A 24 17.37 -12.85 -3.57
CA GLY A 24 16.58 -13.84 -4.29
C GLY A 24 16.15 -13.32 -5.67
N PHE A 25 15.73 -12.06 -5.75
CA PHE A 25 15.39 -11.42 -7.02
C PHE A 25 16.61 -11.37 -7.94
N TRP A 26 17.76 -10.89 -7.45
CA TRP A 26 19.01 -10.83 -8.20
C TRP A 26 19.48 -12.21 -8.72
N ALA A 27 19.28 -13.26 -7.93
CA ALA A 27 19.68 -14.62 -8.31
C ALA A 27 18.82 -15.23 -9.43
N ILE A 28 17.57 -14.75 -9.61
CA ILE A 28 16.65 -15.26 -10.65
C ILE A 28 16.65 -14.39 -11.90
N ASP A 29 17.05 -13.12 -11.81
CA ASP A 29 17.11 -12.11 -12.89
C ASP A 29 18.21 -12.38 -13.96
N SER A 30 18.44 -13.64 -14.34
CA SER A 30 19.61 -14.06 -15.13
C SER A 30 19.31 -15.01 -16.31
N PRO A 31 18.07 -15.04 -16.85
CA PRO A 31 17.94 -14.64 -18.26
C PRO A 31 16.63 -13.86 -18.59
N PRO A 32 16.66 -12.97 -19.62
CA PRO A 32 15.58 -12.03 -19.94
C PRO A 32 14.28 -12.68 -20.46
N ASP A 33 14.36 -13.89 -21.02
CA ASP A 33 13.21 -14.59 -21.58
C ASP A 33 12.51 -15.43 -20.48
N GLY A 34 11.61 -14.80 -19.72
CA GLY A 34 10.76 -15.51 -18.76
C GLY A 34 10.43 -14.78 -17.48
N LEU A 35 10.86 -13.53 -17.30
CA LEU A 35 10.43 -12.73 -16.15
C LEU A 35 8.96 -12.29 -16.29
N PRO A 36 8.22 -12.22 -15.17
CA PRO A 36 6.89 -11.62 -15.19
C PRO A 36 7.01 -10.14 -15.61
N PRO A 37 6.02 -9.57 -16.34
CA PRO A 37 6.09 -8.20 -16.85
C PRO A 37 6.45 -7.14 -15.80
N ILE A 38 5.95 -7.29 -14.57
CA ILE A 38 6.26 -6.36 -13.48
C ILE A 38 7.75 -6.34 -13.08
N ALA A 39 8.47 -7.44 -13.35
CA ALA A 39 9.84 -7.65 -12.93
C ALA A 39 10.87 -7.37 -14.01
N SER A 40 10.48 -6.98 -15.23
CA SER A 40 11.39 -6.86 -16.38
C SER A 40 12.55 -5.87 -16.16
N GLU A 41 12.36 -4.86 -15.30
CA GLU A 41 13.41 -3.90 -14.90
C GLU A 41 13.58 -3.83 -13.38
N GLY A 42 13.17 -4.85 -12.64
CA GLY A 42 12.84 -4.66 -11.22
C GLY A 42 14.00 -4.26 -10.31
N LEU A 43 15.24 -4.68 -10.59
CA LEU A 43 16.41 -4.25 -9.82
C LEU A 43 16.73 -2.79 -10.08
N ASN A 44 16.63 -2.38 -11.36
CA ASN A 44 16.83 -1.01 -11.77
C ASN A 44 15.81 -0.10 -11.07
N ASP A 45 14.55 -0.51 -11.03
CA ASP A 45 13.47 0.21 -10.36
C ASP A 45 13.70 0.36 -8.86
N VAL A 46 14.18 -0.70 -8.18
CA VAL A 46 14.48 -0.64 -6.75
C VAL A 46 15.45 0.50 -6.44
N TRP A 47 16.54 0.60 -7.20
CA TRP A 47 17.59 1.59 -6.93
C TRP A 47 17.29 2.98 -7.47
N ASN A 48 16.64 3.09 -8.63
CA ASN A 48 16.43 4.37 -9.31
C ASN A 48 15.08 5.01 -9.03
N PHE A 49 14.10 4.24 -8.55
CA PHE A 49 12.76 4.75 -8.26
C PHE A 49 12.32 4.48 -6.81
N TYR A 50 12.19 3.22 -6.40
CA TYR A 50 11.55 2.87 -5.12
C TYR A 50 12.35 3.30 -3.88
N LEU A 51 13.66 3.05 -3.86
CA LEU A 51 14.50 3.45 -2.74
C LEU A 51 14.65 4.98 -2.65
N PRO A 52 14.93 5.72 -3.74
CA PRO A 52 14.90 7.18 -3.72
C PRO A 52 13.55 7.74 -3.23
N LEU A 53 12.43 7.19 -3.70
CA LEU A 53 11.09 7.61 -3.26
C LEU A 53 10.87 7.37 -1.76
N LEU A 54 11.32 6.22 -1.23
CA LEU A 54 11.28 5.96 0.20
C LEU A 54 12.14 6.97 0.96
N LEU A 55 13.39 7.17 0.57
CA LEU A 55 14.31 8.10 1.25
C LEU A 55 13.76 9.52 1.24
N PHE A 56 13.21 9.97 0.11
CA PHE A 56 12.53 11.25 -0.03
C PHE A 56 11.33 11.35 0.92
N THR A 57 10.47 10.33 0.93
CA THR A 57 9.30 10.27 1.80
C THR A 57 9.70 10.31 3.28
N LEU A 58 10.66 9.49 3.69
CA LEU A 58 11.19 9.50 5.05
C LEU A 58 11.77 10.88 5.39
N ALA A 59 12.64 11.44 4.55
CA ALA A 59 13.26 12.73 4.80
C ALA A 59 12.22 13.84 5.00
N ILE A 60 11.22 13.93 4.10
CA ILE A 60 10.16 14.93 4.20
C ILE A 60 9.30 14.68 5.45
N VAL A 61 8.77 13.46 5.64
CA VAL A 61 7.87 13.20 6.78
C VAL A 61 8.61 13.47 8.08
N PHE A 62 9.84 12.97 8.25
CA PHE A 62 10.62 13.23 9.47
C PHE A 62 10.92 14.71 9.64
N PHE A 63 11.30 15.43 8.58
CA PHE A 63 11.54 16.86 8.64
C PHE A 63 10.30 17.64 9.08
N PHE A 64 9.14 17.45 8.43
CA PHE A 64 7.89 18.15 8.76
C PHE A 64 7.29 17.71 10.10
N THR A 65 7.68 16.53 10.61
CA THR A 65 7.21 16.01 11.90
C THR A 65 8.22 16.18 13.05
N ARG A 66 9.42 16.73 12.82
CA ARG A 66 10.51 16.75 13.81
C ARG A 66 10.18 17.47 15.13
N LYS A 67 9.31 18.47 15.08
CA LYS A 67 8.85 19.24 16.27
C LYS A 67 7.46 18.80 16.76
N ARG A 68 6.91 17.69 16.25
CA ARG A 68 5.58 17.21 16.64
C ARG A 68 5.67 16.41 17.93
N LYS A 69 4.62 16.53 18.75
CA LYS A 69 4.37 15.56 19.81
C LYS A 69 4.10 14.19 19.19
N PRO A 70 4.57 13.09 19.80
CA PRO A 70 4.23 11.75 19.35
C PRO A 70 2.70 11.56 19.26
N PRO A 71 2.19 10.85 18.25
CA PRO A 71 0.77 10.56 18.14
C PRO A 71 0.21 9.78 19.33
N THR A 72 -1.05 10.02 19.66
CA THR A 72 -1.81 9.16 20.57
C THR A 72 -2.61 8.13 19.78
N TRP A 73 -2.78 6.94 20.36
CA TRP A 73 -3.46 5.80 19.70
C TRP A 73 -4.84 5.52 20.26
N GLU A 74 -5.38 6.41 21.10
CA GLU A 74 -6.62 6.22 21.85
C GLU A 74 -7.85 6.15 20.92
N ASN A 75 -7.84 6.89 19.83
CA ASN A 75 -8.95 6.96 18.88
C ASN A 75 -9.00 5.77 17.90
N PHE A 76 -8.09 4.80 18.02
CA PHE A 76 -7.98 3.64 17.13
C PHE A 76 -8.63 2.36 17.69
N ALA A 77 -9.42 2.47 18.77
CA ALA A 77 -10.15 1.36 19.37
C ALA A 77 -9.27 0.13 19.66
N ILE A 78 -8.20 0.36 20.42
CA ILE A 78 -7.20 -0.65 20.74
C ILE A 78 -7.41 -1.13 22.17
N ASN A 79 -7.64 -2.44 22.33
CA ASN A 79 -7.60 -3.09 23.63
C ASN A 79 -6.19 -3.67 23.87
N LYS A 80 -5.49 -3.13 24.87
CA LYS A 80 -4.13 -3.57 25.21
C LYS A 80 -4.05 -5.04 25.66
N ALA A 81 -5.12 -5.58 26.25
CA ALA A 81 -5.17 -6.97 26.70
C ALA A 81 -5.22 -7.97 25.55
N THR A 82 -5.81 -7.59 24.41
CA THR A 82 -5.97 -8.45 23.23
C THR A 82 -5.07 -8.04 22.06
N LEU A 83 -4.17 -7.07 22.27
CA LEU A 83 -3.35 -6.42 21.25
C LEU A 83 -2.69 -7.39 20.26
N LYS A 84 -1.96 -8.39 20.78
CA LYS A 84 -1.23 -9.38 19.96
C LYS A 84 -2.19 -10.26 19.15
N ARG A 85 -3.27 -10.71 19.78
CA ARG A 85 -4.29 -11.55 19.14
C ARG A 85 -4.98 -10.80 18.01
N ASP A 86 -5.39 -9.56 18.27
CA ASP A 86 -6.11 -8.75 17.28
C ASP A 86 -5.19 -8.37 16.11
N LEU A 87 -3.91 -8.11 16.37
CA LEU A 87 -2.91 -7.91 15.31
C LEU A 87 -2.71 -9.18 14.47
N LEU A 88 -2.52 -10.34 15.11
CA LEU A 88 -2.34 -11.61 14.42
C LEU A 88 -3.58 -11.94 13.56
N LEU A 89 -4.78 -11.81 14.12
CA LEU A 89 -6.03 -12.00 13.38
C LEU A 89 -6.13 -11.07 12.16
N ALA A 90 -5.75 -9.80 12.30
CA ALA A 90 -5.79 -8.85 11.20
C ALA A 90 -4.80 -9.19 10.08
N ILE A 91 -3.57 -9.57 10.43
CA ILE A 91 -2.55 -10.01 9.45
C ILE A 91 -3.01 -11.30 8.77
N THR A 92 -3.45 -12.31 9.54
CA THR A 92 -3.97 -13.56 8.99
C THR A 92 -5.17 -13.33 8.07
N TYR A 93 -6.12 -12.48 8.47
CA TYR A 93 -7.27 -12.11 7.64
C TYR A 93 -6.84 -11.46 6.33
N LEU A 94 -5.90 -10.51 6.40
CA LEU A 94 -5.37 -9.83 5.22
C LEU A 94 -4.71 -10.82 4.26
N THR A 95 -3.79 -11.64 4.77
CA THR A 95 -3.02 -12.60 3.99
C THR A 95 -3.92 -13.65 3.36
N ILE A 96 -4.78 -14.32 4.15
CA ILE A 96 -5.69 -15.34 3.62
C ILE A 96 -6.67 -14.71 2.63
N GLY A 97 -7.20 -13.52 2.94
CA GLY A 97 -8.10 -12.80 2.04
C GLY A 97 -7.47 -12.57 0.68
N HIS A 98 -6.26 -12.02 0.62
CA HIS A 98 -5.59 -11.77 -0.67
C HIS A 98 -5.13 -13.05 -1.38
N LEU A 99 -4.72 -14.10 -0.66
CA LEU A 99 -4.44 -15.40 -1.29
C LEU A 99 -5.69 -16.00 -1.94
N LEU A 100 -6.85 -15.88 -1.30
CA LEU A 100 -8.12 -16.36 -1.86
C LEU A 100 -8.59 -15.48 -3.02
N LEU A 101 -8.54 -14.16 -2.88
CA LEU A 101 -8.99 -13.25 -3.95
C LEU A 101 -8.08 -13.31 -5.17
N GLY A 102 -6.77 -13.25 -4.98
CA GLY A 102 -5.80 -13.31 -6.06
C GLY A 102 -5.70 -14.69 -6.69
N GLY A 103 -5.62 -15.74 -5.88
CA GLY A 103 -5.45 -17.11 -6.38
C GLY A 103 -6.70 -17.75 -6.99
N LEU A 104 -7.91 -17.30 -6.62
CA LEU A 104 -9.16 -17.90 -7.12
C LEU A 104 -9.95 -16.97 -8.05
N LEU A 105 -9.77 -15.65 -7.95
CA LEU A 105 -10.58 -14.67 -8.67
C LEU A 105 -9.76 -13.66 -9.46
N ASP A 106 -8.42 -13.78 -9.46
CA ASP A 106 -7.49 -12.84 -10.09
C ASP A 106 -7.69 -11.39 -9.61
N ILE A 107 -8.03 -11.24 -8.33
CA ILE A 107 -8.24 -9.92 -7.71
C ILE A 107 -7.03 -9.56 -6.84
N GLY A 108 -6.29 -8.55 -7.29
CA GLY A 108 -5.22 -7.90 -6.54
C GLY A 108 -5.65 -6.62 -5.83
N LEU A 109 -4.76 -6.09 -5.00
CA LEU A 109 -4.97 -4.82 -4.30
C LEU A 109 -5.23 -3.67 -5.29
N HIS A 110 -4.53 -3.65 -6.42
CA HIS A 110 -4.77 -2.71 -7.49
C HIS A 110 -5.42 -3.42 -8.69
N PHE A 111 -6.36 -2.73 -9.33
CA PHE A 111 -6.94 -3.16 -10.61
C PHE A 111 -5.89 -3.06 -11.72
N PRO A 112 -5.82 -4.00 -12.69
CA PRO A 112 -6.72 -5.14 -12.94
C PRO A 112 -6.42 -6.45 -12.19
N GLY A 113 -5.69 -6.41 -11.06
CA GLY A 113 -5.19 -7.63 -10.42
C GLY A 113 -3.89 -8.08 -11.08
N PRO A 114 -3.59 -9.39 -11.21
CA PRO A 114 -2.32 -9.84 -11.76
C PRO A 114 -2.14 -9.55 -13.25
N ASP A 115 -3.22 -9.24 -13.96
CA ASP A 115 -3.20 -8.95 -15.39
C ASP A 115 -2.37 -7.71 -15.73
N VAL A 116 -1.75 -7.73 -16.92
CA VAL A 116 -1.21 -6.51 -17.53
C VAL A 116 -2.34 -5.86 -18.31
N PHE A 117 -2.68 -4.62 -17.96
CA PHE A 117 -3.73 -3.91 -18.68
C PHE A 117 -3.36 -3.79 -20.17
N GLN A 118 -4.23 -4.30 -21.05
CA GLN A 118 -4.20 -4.01 -22.47
C GLN A 118 -5.51 -3.38 -22.91
N SER A 119 -5.43 -2.55 -23.94
CA SER A 119 -6.59 -1.86 -24.48
C SER A 119 -7.64 -2.87 -24.93
N SER A 120 -8.86 -2.71 -24.43
CA SER A 120 -10.04 -3.58 -24.62
C SER A 120 -10.17 -4.83 -23.76
N ASP A 121 -9.21 -5.13 -22.89
CA ASP A 121 -9.25 -6.39 -22.11
C ASP A 121 -10.19 -6.31 -20.90
N HIS A 122 -10.48 -5.10 -20.43
CA HIS A 122 -11.32 -4.89 -19.25
C HIS A 122 -12.44 -3.88 -19.50
N GLY A 123 -13.59 -4.12 -18.87
CA GLY A 123 -14.75 -3.25 -18.93
C GLY A 123 -15.24 -2.80 -17.55
N MET A 124 -16.32 -2.01 -17.56
CA MET A 124 -16.95 -1.51 -16.33
C MET A 124 -17.40 -2.63 -15.38
N ASN A 125 -17.79 -3.79 -15.91
CA ASN A 125 -18.20 -4.95 -15.10
C ASN A 125 -17.04 -5.52 -14.27
N ASP A 126 -15.83 -5.55 -14.84
CA ASP A 126 -14.63 -6.04 -14.15
C ASP A 126 -14.25 -5.09 -13.02
N VAL A 127 -14.26 -3.79 -13.30
CA VAL A 127 -14.05 -2.74 -12.30
C VAL A 127 -15.10 -2.83 -11.18
N ALA A 128 -16.38 -2.97 -11.53
CA ALA A 128 -17.46 -3.08 -10.55
C ALA A 128 -17.31 -4.33 -9.67
N ARG A 129 -16.96 -5.47 -10.25
CA ARG A 129 -16.67 -6.72 -9.52
C ARG A 129 -15.49 -6.53 -8.56
N TRP A 130 -14.38 -5.98 -9.04
CA TRP A 130 -13.20 -5.70 -8.23
C TRP A 130 -13.51 -4.77 -7.06
N VAL A 131 -14.14 -3.62 -7.32
CA VAL A 131 -14.56 -2.64 -6.29
C VAL A 131 -15.48 -3.29 -5.25
N ALA A 132 -16.49 -4.05 -5.70
CA ALA A 132 -17.47 -4.66 -4.80
C ALA A 132 -16.82 -5.68 -3.87
N ILE A 133 -15.98 -6.57 -4.42
CA ILE A 133 -15.32 -7.62 -3.65
C ILE A 133 -14.30 -7.01 -2.67
N GLN A 134 -13.44 -6.11 -3.14
CA GLN A 134 -12.46 -5.42 -2.28
C GLN A 134 -13.16 -4.62 -1.17
N GLY A 135 -14.23 -3.90 -1.52
CA GLY A 135 -15.06 -3.16 -0.58
C GLY A 135 -15.70 -4.05 0.48
N ILE A 136 -16.28 -5.19 0.10
CA ILE A 136 -16.89 -6.09 1.07
C ILE A 136 -15.82 -6.69 2.00
N VAL A 137 -14.77 -7.27 1.42
CA VAL A 137 -13.78 -8.06 2.15
C VAL A 137 -12.89 -7.17 3.03
N PHE A 138 -12.40 -6.03 2.54
CA PHE A 138 -11.41 -5.24 3.29
C PHE A 138 -11.91 -3.89 3.82
N VAL A 139 -13.14 -3.50 3.46
CA VAL A 139 -13.76 -2.28 4.00
C VAL A 139 -14.89 -2.63 4.96
N ILE A 140 -15.94 -3.28 4.47
CA ILE A 140 -17.18 -3.51 5.24
C ILE A 140 -16.91 -4.45 6.42
N LEU A 141 -16.39 -5.66 6.17
CA LEU A 141 -16.17 -6.64 7.24
C LEU A 141 -15.21 -6.12 8.33
N PRO A 142 -14.04 -5.52 8.00
CA PRO A 142 -13.15 -4.96 9.02
C PRO A 142 -13.73 -3.73 9.73
N CYS A 143 -14.54 -2.91 9.05
CA CYS A 143 -15.24 -1.80 9.70
C CYS A 143 -16.28 -2.28 10.71
N LEU A 144 -17.02 -3.34 10.39
CA LEU A 144 -17.96 -3.96 11.34
C LEU A 144 -17.22 -4.49 12.57
N TRP A 145 -16.07 -5.13 12.37
CA TRP A 145 -15.21 -5.56 13.47
C TRP A 145 -14.68 -4.36 14.28
N LEU A 146 -14.14 -3.32 13.66
CA LEU A 146 -13.67 -2.11 14.33
C LEU A 146 -14.78 -1.42 15.14
N ARG A 147 -15.99 -1.32 14.59
CA ARG A 147 -17.14 -0.76 15.32
C ARG A 147 -17.46 -1.57 16.58
N LYS A 148 -17.38 -2.90 16.52
CA LYS A 148 -17.55 -3.76 17.71
C LYS A 148 -16.47 -3.52 18.77
N GLN A 149 -15.28 -3.05 18.38
CA GLN A 149 -14.22 -2.63 19.31
C GLN A 149 -14.41 -1.20 19.87
N GLY A 150 -15.48 -0.50 19.49
CA GLY A 150 -15.76 0.87 19.92
C GLY A 150 -15.13 1.96 19.04
N PHE A 151 -14.69 1.61 17.83
CA PHE A 151 -14.14 2.59 16.88
C PHE A 151 -15.18 3.64 16.48
N SER A 152 -14.73 4.90 16.42
CA SER A 152 -15.53 6.03 15.96
C SER A 152 -14.72 6.90 15.01
N ILE A 153 -15.13 6.93 13.75
CA ILE A 153 -14.52 7.80 12.73
C ILE A 153 -14.60 9.28 13.12
N ARG A 154 -15.67 9.70 13.81
CA ARG A 154 -15.82 11.07 14.30
C ARG A 154 -14.75 11.43 15.33
N LYS A 155 -14.47 10.52 16.27
CA LYS A 155 -13.40 10.71 17.26
C LYS A 155 -12.02 10.74 16.60
N LEU A 156 -11.79 9.87 15.62
CA LEU A 156 -10.54 9.85 14.85
C LEU A 156 -10.33 11.20 14.12
N ILE A 157 -11.32 11.65 13.35
CA ILE A 157 -11.24 12.91 12.59
C ILE A 157 -11.06 14.12 13.49
N ALA A 158 -11.74 14.15 14.64
CA ALA A 158 -11.62 15.24 15.61
C ALA A 158 -10.23 15.30 16.28
N GLY A 159 -9.52 14.18 16.34
CA GLY A 159 -8.16 14.10 16.91
C GLY A 159 -7.03 14.48 15.95
N ILE A 160 -7.34 14.84 14.70
CA ILE A 160 -6.35 15.15 13.65
C ILE A 160 -6.02 16.65 13.65
N GLU A 161 -4.72 16.96 13.51
CA GLU A 161 -4.17 18.32 13.39
C GLU A 161 -4.24 18.85 11.95
N TRP A 162 -5.46 19.05 11.44
CA TRP A 162 -5.76 19.35 10.03
C TRP A 162 -4.98 20.52 9.42
N LYS A 163 -4.84 21.63 10.15
CA LYS A 163 -4.22 22.87 9.63
C LYS A 163 -2.81 22.64 9.09
N ARG A 164 -2.03 21.76 9.73
CA ARG A 164 -0.66 21.48 9.33
C ARG A 164 -0.58 20.28 8.38
N ASP A 165 -1.48 19.32 8.53
CA ASP A 165 -1.48 18.11 7.70
C ASP A 165 -1.90 18.41 6.27
N ILE A 166 -2.79 19.38 6.05
CA ILE A 166 -3.26 19.73 4.69
C ILE A 166 -2.14 20.28 3.79
N TRP A 167 -1.26 21.12 4.32
CA TRP A 167 -0.11 21.65 3.55
C TRP A 167 0.89 20.57 3.21
N PHE A 168 1.10 19.67 4.16
CA PHE A 168 1.95 18.52 3.96
C PHE A 168 1.38 17.56 2.90
N MET A 169 0.07 17.32 2.93
CA MET A 169 -0.64 16.55 1.89
C MET A 169 -0.48 17.19 0.51
N ILE A 170 -0.78 18.49 0.36
CA ILE A 170 -0.67 19.20 -0.93
C ILE A 170 0.74 19.13 -1.50
N LEU A 171 1.76 19.43 -0.69
CA LEU A 171 3.15 19.40 -1.15
C LEU A 171 3.55 17.98 -1.60
N PHE A 172 3.13 16.97 -0.86
CA PHE A 172 3.42 15.59 -1.19
C PHE A 172 2.68 15.14 -2.47
N TRP A 173 1.40 15.49 -2.61
CA TRP A 173 0.61 15.20 -3.81
C TRP A 173 1.25 15.78 -5.06
N MET A 174 1.70 17.03 -5.02
CA MET A 174 2.33 17.67 -6.16
C MET A 174 3.62 16.95 -6.56
N GLY A 175 4.49 16.65 -5.59
CA GLY A 175 5.75 15.95 -5.87
C GLY A 175 5.53 14.55 -6.45
N GLU A 176 4.63 13.79 -5.83
CA GLU A 176 4.30 12.43 -6.26
C GLU A 176 3.64 12.43 -7.65
N PHE A 177 2.61 13.26 -7.85
CA PHE A 177 1.93 13.39 -9.14
C PHE A 177 2.89 13.77 -10.26
N ILE A 178 3.74 14.79 -10.07
CA ILE A 178 4.70 15.21 -11.10
C ILE A 178 5.67 14.08 -11.42
N SER A 179 6.21 13.40 -10.41
CA SER A 179 7.17 12.32 -10.62
C SER A 179 6.59 11.17 -11.45
N VAL A 180 5.32 10.84 -11.24
CA VAL A 180 4.63 9.75 -11.93
C VAL A 180 4.08 10.18 -13.30
N ALA A 181 3.53 11.39 -13.40
CA ALA A 181 2.97 11.89 -14.66
C ALA A 181 4.01 11.96 -15.77
N LEU A 182 5.28 12.19 -15.43
CA LEU A 182 6.40 12.24 -16.38
C LEU A 182 6.84 10.87 -16.91
N ILE A 183 6.45 9.77 -16.25
CA ILE A 183 6.83 8.40 -16.62
C ILE A 183 5.64 7.51 -16.97
N SER A 184 4.44 8.09 -17.08
CA SER A 184 3.20 7.40 -17.40
C SER A 184 2.54 8.02 -18.63
N ASP A 185 1.47 7.40 -19.12
CA ASP A 185 0.70 7.88 -20.26
C ASP A 185 -0.21 9.08 -19.92
N PHE A 186 -0.06 9.67 -18.73
CA PHE A 186 -0.94 10.74 -18.26
C PHE A 186 -1.07 11.89 -19.27
N PHE A 187 0.02 12.34 -19.89
CA PHE A 187 0.02 13.44 -20.87
C PHE A 187 -0.39 13.03 -22.29
N GLN A 188 -0.62 11.73 -22.53
CA GLN A 188 -1.07 11.20 -23.83
C GLN A 188 -2.61 11.05 -23.90
N VAL A 189 -3.31 11.29 -22.78
CA VAL A 189 -4.78 11.20 -22.70
C VAL A 189 -5.44 12.38 -23.43
N ALA A 190 -6.52 12.11 -24.16
CA ALA A 190 -7.26 13.16 -24.84
C ALA A 190 -7.86 14.16 -23.83
N PRO A 191 -7.81 15.49 -24.09
CA PRO A 191 -8.27 16.49 -23.12
C PRO A 191 -9.70 16.31 -22.62
N SER A 192 -10.61 15.79 -23.45
CA SER A 192 -12.00 15.50 -23.09
C SER A 192 -12.13 14.41 -22.02
N ASP A 193 -11.15 13.51 -21.95
CA ASP A 193 -11.28 12.31 -21.14
C ASP A 193 -10.92 12.53 -19.67
N TYR A 194 -10.06 13.51 -19.38
CA TYR A 194 -9.72 13.88 -18.00
C TYR A 194 -10.96 14.18 -17.15
N LEU A 195 -12.01 14.77 -17.75
CA LEU A 195 -13.20 15.20 -17.03
C LEU A 195 -13.98 14.03 -16.41
N HIS A 196 -13.93 12.84 -17.02
CA HIS A 196 -14.59 11.65 -16.48
C HIS A 196 -13.59 10.64 -15.90
N ALA A 197 -12.42 10.47 -16.52
CA ALA A 197 -11.42 9.49 -16.11
C ALA A 197 -10.84 9.79 -14.72
N ILE A 198 -10.52 11.06 -14.41
CA ILE A 198 -9.96 11.42 -13.11
C ILE A 198 -10.99 11.21 -11.99
N PRO A 199 -12.22 11.77 -12.05
CA PRO A 199 -13.19 11.56 -10.98
C PRO A 199 -13.59 10.09 -10.79
N MET A 200 -13.74 9.33 -11.88
CA MET A 200 -14.06 7.91 -11.80
C MET A 200 -12.90 7.09 -11.26
N GLY A 201 -11.66 7.37 -11.70
CA GLY A 201 -10.47 6.73 -11.15
C GLY A 201 -10.29 7.00 -9.66
N ILE A 202 -10.50 8.25 -9.22
CA ILE A 202 -10.54 8.64 -7.80
C ILE A 202 -11.58 7.81 -7.05
N LEU A 203 -12.81 7.71 -7.54
CA LEU A 203 -13.90 6.96 -6.88
C LEU A 203 -13.58 5.46 -6.77
N VAL A 204 -13.19 4.87 -7.90
CA VAL A 204 -12.87 3.44 -8.02
C VAL A 204 -11.70 3.08 -7.12
N ASN A 205 -10.59 3.81 -7.19
CA ASN A 205 -9.43 3.56 -6.36
C ASN A 205 -9.68 3.86 -4.89
N THR A 206 -10.52 4.84 -4.55
CA THR A 206 -10.93 5.10 -3.17
C THR A 206 -11.53 3.85 -2.56
N ILE A 207 -12.47 3.21 -3.25
CA ILE A 207 -13.22 2.08 -2.70
C ILE A 207 -12.42 0.77 -2.80
N GLY A 208 -11.80 0.51 -3.96
CA GLY A 208 -11.18 -0.78 -4.24
C GLY A 208 -9.75 -0.94 -3.73
N ALA A 209 -9.01 0.15 -3.48
CA ALA A 209 -7.62 0.07 -2.98
C ALA A 209 -7.38 0.95 -1.75
N GLY A 210 -7.77 2.22 -1.80
CA GLY A 210 -7.51 3.21 -0.76
C GLY A 210 -8.15 2.86 0.58
N LEU A 211 -9.46 2.60 0.61
CA LEU A 211 -10.17 2.25 1.83
C LEU A 211 -9.69 0.91 2.43
N PRO A 212 -9.48 -0.16 1.63
CA PRO A 212 -8.83 -1.39 2.10
C PRO A 212 -7.52 -1.14 2.85
N VAL A 213 -6.59 -0.38 2.26
CA VAL A 213 -5.30 -0.06 2.87
C VAL A 213 -5.47 0.82 4.11
N LEU A 214 -6.31 1.85 4.02
CA LEU A 214 -6.62 2.74 5.14
C LEU A 214 -7.11 1.93 6.34
N ILE A 215 -8.07 1.05 6.15
CA ILE A 215 -8.70 0.33 7.25
C ILE A 215 -7.75 -0.75 7.76
N MET A 216 -7.30 -1.66 6.90
CA MET A 216 -6.51 -2.81 7.34
C MET A 216 -5.15 -2.38 7.87
N ILE A 217 -4.42 -1.57 7.13
CA ILE A 217 -3.04 -1.24 7.47
C ILE A 217 -3.01 -0.06 8.46
N HIS A 218 -3.69 1.03 8.14
CA HIS A 218 -3.51 2.28 8.89
C HIS A 218 -4.40 2.43 10.12
N LEU A 219 -5.61 1.86 10.13
CA LEU A 219 -6.49 1.87 11.30
C LEU A 219 -6.31 0.66 12.21
N ILE A 220 -6.06 -0.52 11.63
CA ILE A 220 -5.99 -1.77 12.40
C ILE A 220 -4.54 -2.12 12.75
N ILE A 221 -3.68 -2.36 11.76
CA ILE A 221 -2.37 -2.99 11.96
C ILE A 221 -1.32 -2.03 12.54
N ILE A 222 -1.08 -0.87 11.92
CA ILE A 222 -0.02 0.09 12.32
C ILE A 222 -0.14 0.51 13.79
N PRO A 223 -1.31 0.97 14.29
CA PRO A 223 -1.43 1.39 15.68
C PRO A 223 -1.06 0.27 16.66
N ARG A 224 -1.37 -0.98 16.30
CA ARG A 224 -1.06 -2.16 17.12
C ARG A 224 0.42 -2.50 17.07
N LEU A 225 1.06 -2.41 15.91
CA LEU A 225 2.51 -2.57 15.76
C LEU A 225 3.28 -1.55 16.59
N VAL A 226 2.89 -0.27 16.51
CA VAL A 226 3.57 0.80 17.27
C VAL A 226 3.48 0.55 18.77
N LEU A 227 2.29 0.22 19.29
CA LEU A 227 2.11 -0.06 20.72
C LEU A 227 2.81 -1.34 21.18
N LEU A 228 2.90 -2.36 20.32
CA LEU A 228 3.49 -3.65 20.68
C LEU A 228 5.02 -3.57 20.77
N PHE A 229 5.66 -2.87 19.83
CA PHE A 229 7.11 -2.85 19.68
C PHE A 229 7.77 -1.62 20.29
N ASP A 230 7.02 -0.52 20.47
CA ASP A 230 7.54 0.74 21.01
C ASP A 230 8.81 1.19 20.25
N ASN A 231 8.79 1.00 18.93
CA ASN A 231 9.86 1.38 18.00
C ASN A 231 9.22 1.75 16.67
N GLN A 232 9.32 3.03 16.29
CA GLN A 232 8.69 3.56 15.08
C GLN A 232 9.27 2.93 13.80
N LEU A 233 10.58 2.75 13.72
CA LEU A 233 11.23 2.19 12.53
C LEU A 233 10.84 0.73 12.34
N LEU A 234 10.81 -0.07 13.41
CA LEU A 234 10.34 -1.45 13.35
C LEU A 234 8.87 -1.53 12.93
N ALA A 235 8.01 -0.66 13.47
CA ALA A 235 6.60 -0.61 13.07
C ALA A 235 6.42 -0.23 11.59
N ILE A 236 7.21 0.74 11.09
CA ILE A 236 7.21 1.15 9.68
C ILE A 236 7.67 -0.01 8.78
N MET A 237 8.76 -0.69 9.14
CA MET A 237 9.29 -1.82 8.38
C MET A 237 8.30 -2.99 8.32
N LEU A 238 7.72 -3.37 9.47
CA LEU A 238 6.71 -4.43 9.53
C LEU A 238 5.44 -4.07 8.77
N ALA A 239 4.98 -2.81 8.83
CA ALA A 239 3.85 -2.36 8.04
C ALA A 239 4.15 -2.41 6.53
N GLY A 240 5.39 -2.10 6.12
CA GLY A 240 5.85 -2.28 4.74
C GLY A 240 5.76 -3.73 4.27
N LEU A 241 6.21 -4.69 5.09
CA LEU A 241 6.11 -6.12 4.76
C LEU A 241 4.66 -6.60 4.67
N VAL A 242 3.78 -6.11 5.55
CA VAL A 242 2.35 -6.41 5.50
C VAL A 242 1.73 -5.81 4.23
N TYR A 243 2.12 -4.60 3.85
CA TYR A 243 1.69 -3.98 2.60
C TYR A 243 2.13 -4.80 1.39
N ALA A 244 3.38 -5.29 1.35
CA ALA A 244 3.86 -6.16 0.27
C ALA A 244 3.02 -7.45 0.15
N THR A 245 2.57 -8.01 1.28
CA THR A 245 1.66 -9.16 1.28
C THR A 245 0.32 -8.82 0.62
N PHE A 246 -0.15 -7.59 0.79
CA PHE A 246 -1.38 -7.09 0.16
C PHE A 246 -1.20 -6.92 -1.37
N SER A 247 0.02 -6.64 -1.81
CA SER A 247 0.37 -6.45 -3.21
C SER A 247 0.78 -7.73 -3.95
N LEU A 248 0.63 -8.92 -3.37
CA LEU A 248 1.05 -10.18 -4.01
C LEU A 248 0.44 -10.39 -5.40
N PHE A 249 -0.77 -9.89 -5.64
CA PHE A 249 -1.46 -10.06 -6.91
C PHE A 249 -1.64 -8.73 -7.67
N ASP A 250 -0.70 -7.79 -7.49
CA ASP A 250 -0.71 -6.51 -8.21
C ASP A 250 -0.38 -6.68 -9.72
N PRO A 251 -0.75 -5.69 -10.57
CA PRO A 251 -0.61 -5.78 -12.03
C PRO A 251 0.77 -6.21 -12.53
N GLY A 252 0.77 -7.21 -13.42
CA GLY A 252 1.96 -7.73 -14.09
C GLY A 252 2.72 -8.83 -13.34
N VAL A 253 2.26 -9.27 -12.16
CA VAL A 253 2.78 -10.50 -11.56
C VAL A 253 2.32 -11.72 -12.35
N SER A 254 3.07 -12.82 -12.26
CA SER A 254 2.63 -14.10 -12.79
C SER A 254 3.04 -15.26 -11.90
N TYR A 255 2.11 -16.19 -11.72
CA TYR A 255 2.26 -17.41 -10.92
C TYR A 255 2.12 -18.68 -11.78
N ALA A 256 2.33 -18.55 -13.10
CA ALA A 256 2.14 -19.64 -14.06
C ALA A 256 3.04 -20.87 -13.80
N ASN A 257 4.22 -20.66 -13.20
CA ASN A 257 5.10 -21.72 -12.74
C ASN A 257 5.96 -21.25 -11.55
N ALA A 258 6.69 -22.18 -10.93
CA ALA A 258 7.46 -21.91 -9.72
C ALA A 258 8.52 -20.81 -9.90
N THR A 259 9.26 -20.81 -11.02
CA THR A 259 10.32 -19.81 -11.26
C THR A 259 9.73 -18.41 -11.44
N VAL A 260 8.73 -18.27 -12.31
CA VAL A 260 8.06 -16.98 -12.57
C VAL A 260 7.33 -16.48 -11.32
N GLY A 261 6.69 -17.38 -10.59
CA GLY A 261 6.03 -17.08 -9.31
C GLY A 261 7.01 -16.60 -8.24
N LEU A 262 8.19 -17.22 -8.14
CA LEU A 262 9.25 -16.77 -7.24
C LEU A 262 9.81 -15.40 -7.65
N SER A 263 9.99 -15.13 -8.95
CA SER A 263 10.37 -13.80 -9.43
C SER A 263 9.35 -12.74 -9.02
N SER A 264 8.05 -13.00 -9.25
CA SER A 264 6.96 -12.11 -8.83
C SER A 264 6.98 -11.87 -7.32
N PHE A 265 7.12 -12.95 -6.54
CA PHE A 265 7.17 -12.88 -5.09
C PHE A 265 8.36 -12.04 -4.58
N PHE A 266 9.57 -12.31 -5.08
CA PHE A 266 10.76 -11.55 -4.70
C PHE A 266 10.67 -10.08 -5.12
N TYR A 267 10.18 -9.82 -6.34
CA TYR A 267 9.94 -8.47 -6.82
C TYR A 267 8.98 -7.70 -5.90
N ILE A 268 7.81 -8.29 -5.60
CA ILE A 268 6.79 -7.65 -4.77
C ILE A 268 7.35 -7.32 -3.39
N PHE A 269 8.04 -8.27 -2.73
CA PHE A 269 8.60 -7.98 -1.42
C PHE A 269 9.79 -7.01 -1.47
N ALA A 270 10.59 -7.00 -2.54
CA ALA A 270 11.67 -6.05 -2.70
C ALA A 270 11.15 -4.61 -2.88
N THR A 271 10.14 -4.41 -3.73
CA THR A 271 9.62 -3.08 -4.11
C THR A 271 8.52 -2.59 -3.18
N GLN A 272 7.47 -3.40 -2.97
CA GLN A 272 6.27 -2.99 -2.26
C GLN A 272 6.50 -2.84 -0.76
N THR A 273 7.54 -3.46 -0.20
CA THR A 273 7.98 -3.16 1.17
C THR A 273 8.41 -1.70 1.29
N LEU A 274 9.19 -1.18 0.33
CA LEU A 274 9.65 0.20 0.35
C LEU A 274 8.48 1.19 0.19
N ILE A 275 7.57 0.91 -0.74
CA ILE A 275 6.33 1.68 -0.91
C ILE A 275 5.49 1.68 0.38
N GLY A 276 5.28 0.50 0.97
CA GLY A 276 4.52 0.33 2.20
C GLY A 276 5.17 1.04 3.40
N MET A 277 6.50 1.03 3.49
CA MET A 277 7.24 1.80 4.51
C MET A 277 7.02 3.31 4.34
N GLY A 278 7.10 3.82 3.11
CA GLY A 278 6.82 5.23 2.80
C GLY A 278 5.43 5.62 3.30
N LYS A 279 4.41 4.83 2.94
CA LYS A 279 3.02 5.01 3.38
C LYS A 279 2.87 4.95 4.90
N ALA A 280 3.41 3.91 5.53
CA ALA A 280 3.29 3.70 6.97
C ALA A 280 3.89 4.86 7.79
N THR A 281 4.96 5.46 7.28
CA THR A 281 5.66 6.58 7.94
C THR A 281 4.72 7.74 8.24
N PHE A 282 3.78 8.06 7.34
CA PHE A 282 2.79 9.12 7.57
C PHE A 282 2.01 8.88 8.85
N THR A 283 1.39 7.71 8.99
CA THR A 283 0.55 7.41 10.15
C THR A 283 1.38 7.26 11.42
N VAL A 284 2.53 6.60 11.36
CA VAL A 284 3.42 6.44 12.52
C VAL A 284 3.91 7.78 13.06
N ARG A 285 4.18 8.76 12.19
CA ARG A 285 4.73 10.07 12.57
C ARG A 285 3.68 11.14 12.85
N THR A 286 2.48 11.02 12.28
CA THR A 286 1.43 12.05 12.40
C THR A 286 0.22 11.61 13.20
N GLY A 287 -0.03 10.31 13.34
CA GLY A 287 -1.31 9.79 13.86
C GLY A 287 -2.48 9.98 12.91
N ASN A 288 -2.24 10.57 11.73
CA ASN A 288 -3.26 10.86 10.75
C ASN A 288 -3.18 9.82 9.62
N PRO A 289 -4.13 8.88 9.57
CA PRO A 289 -4.16 7.88 8.52
C PRO A 289 -4.70 8.42 7.19
N ILE A 290 -5.31 9.61 7.16
CA ILE A 290 -5.88 10.20 5.93
C ILE A 290 -4.80 10.73 4.99
N ILE A 291 -3.63 11.13 5.51
CA ILE A 291 -2.55 11.64 4.67
C ILE A 291 -2.10 10.58 3.67
N HIS A 292 -1.83 9.34 4.11
CA HIS A 292 -1.44 8.28 3.17
C HIS A 292 -2.56 7.97 2.16
N PHE A 293 -3.81 7.94 2.64
CA PHE A 293 -4.99 7.51 1.90
C PHE A 293 -5.24 8.43 0.71
N THR A 294 -5.15 9.73 0.95
CA THR A 294 -5.34 10.73 -0.10
C THR A 294 -4.14 10.83 -1.03
N SER A 295 -2.90 10.75 -0.52
CA SER A 295 -1.69 10.85 -1.34
C SER A 295 -1.51 9.66 -2.27
N TYR A 296 -1.26 8.49 -1.70
CA TYR A 296 -0.77 7.33 -2.46
C TYR A 296 -1.87 6.53 -3.17
N HIS A 297 -3.13 6.71 -2.77
CA HIS A 297 -4.21 5.81 -3.20
C HIS A 297 -5.35 6.49 -3.93
N ILE A 298 -5.41 7.83 -3.98
CA ILE A 298 -6.55 8.53 -4.56
C ILE A 298 -6.10 9.67 -5.47
N LEU A 299 -5.18 10.51 -5.01
CA LEU A 299 -4.69 11.66 -5.75
C LEU A 299 -3.31 11.32 -6.32
N GLY A 300 -2.25 11.95 -5.81
CA GLY A 300 -0.83 11.67 -6.06
C GLY A 300 -0.51 10.79 -7.26
N ALA A 301 0.04 9.60 -7.01
CA ALA A 301 0.47 8.67 -8.05
C ALA A 301 -0.68 8.09 -8.87
N ARG A 302 -1.85 7.85 -8.25
CA ARG A 302 -2.96 7.10 -8.87
C ARG A 302 -3.68 7.89 -9.95
N VAL A 303 -3.82 9.20 -9.77
CA VAL A 303 -4.33 10.07 -10.84
C VAL A 303 -3.39 10.04 -12.03
N ALA A 304 -2.08 10.06 -11.82
CA ALA A 304 -1.13 10.02 -12.93
C ALA A 304 -1.13 8.66 -13.65
N PHE A 305 -0.98 7.54 -12.91
CA PHE A 305 -0.90 6.20 -13.50
C PHE A 305 -2.21 5.74 -14.15
N ASP A 306 -3.35 5.92 -13.48
CA ASP A 306 -4.55 5.16 -13.84
C ASP A 306 -5.50 5.94 -14.77
N THR A 307 -5.25 7.23 -15.03
CA THR A 307 -6.15 8.07 -15.84
C THR A 307 -6.32 7.54 -17.26
N ALA A 308 -5.25 7.09 -17.91
CA ALA A 308 -5.33 6.55 -19.27
C ALA A 308 -6.20 5.27 -19.33
N MET A 309 -5.99 4.36 -18.38
CA MET A 309 -6.78 3.13 -18.24
C MET A 309 -8.27 3.46 -18.03
N PHE A 310 -8.59 4.33 -17.08
CA PHE A 310 -9.98 4.66 -16.78
C PHE A 310 -10.66 5.51 -17.88
N ALA A 311 -9.91 6.34 -18.60
CA ALA A 311 -10.41 7.03 -19.79
C ALA A 311 -10.90 6.03 -20.84
N GLU A 312 -10.21 4.91 -21.01
CA GLU A 312 -10.62 3.89 -21.95
C GLU A 312 -11.83 3.09 -21.46
N ILE A 313 -11.78 2.60 -20.21
CA ILE A 313 -12.82 1.75 -19.63
C ILE A 313 -14.17 2.48 -19.58
N PHE A 314 -14.19 3.77 -19.24
CA PHE A 314 -15.43 4.54 -19.05
C PHE A 314 -15.91 5.29 -20.30
N ARG A 315 -15.18 5.20 -21.42
CA ARG A 315 -15.66 5.68 -22.72
C ARG A 315 -16.66 4.72 -23.36
N ARG A 316 -16.61 3.44 -22.98
CA ARG A 316 -17.42 2.33 -23.50
C ARG A 316 -18.70 2.17 -22.70
#